data_AF-A0A7S1W239-F1
#
_entry.id   AF-A0A7S1W239-F1
#
_cell.length_a   1.000
_cell.length_b   1.000
_cell.length_c   1.000
_cell.angle_alpha   90.00
_cell.angle_beta   90.00
_cell.angle_gamma   90.00
#
_symmetry.space_group_name_H-M   'P 1'
#
loop_
_entity.id
_entity.type
_entity.pdbx_description
1 polymer ?
#
loop_
_entity_poly.entity_id
_entity_poly.type
_entity_poly.pdbx_seq_one_letter_code
_entity_poly.pdbx_strand_id
1 'polypeptide(L)'
;MRSAATVRRRCVGALCLGVAAESQQRTKFLYTSLPRSTQFPQQWVVPKSTATNKFRSLLRSRYGAPVERVTAEAVNAEASEKVDWEDAEGNTDTGADVLAKTEARAQQPAAATPRPYVPLGEVAKVELRGDYLTEAGMGQEALEHYGVAMAAYEAAYPQHHNQIAKMRIKLARALRMTGRTESAIASATSALTTLDNVPGPQVEHIVEALLELGEAHLARKEFQSAGEVFEDSLAVLEAAHDIGASHRQLRQLKLVTRRLCMHAAAKFVHYSPYEADRVFAIVDTALQQAEHAYDLAGDKAGATRALEARTHLTDRKWFNMRDYAFKMRMARGVNGSKGKSLSARPSATELLAFTPTLHQPVFDYSALSTAPLGKEHLVSVGANAKVLDDGDPTRFITKHREVQQRRQATAREYVQKHWAGEAKRAEGV
;
A
#
# COMPACT_ATOMS: atom_id res chain seq x y z
N MET A 1 -60.85 -36.03 21.91
CA MET A 1 -60.48 -37.43 21.61
C MET A 1 -60.93 -37.79 20.21
N ARG A 2 -60.00 -37.96 19.26
CA ARG A 2 -60.02 -39.02 18.23
C ARG A 2 -58.68 -39.01 17.50
N SER A 3 -58.02 -40.16 17.58
CA SER A 3 -56.66 -40.49 17.17
C SER A 3 -56.57 -40.71 15.66
N ALA A 4 -55.46 -40.29 15.04
CA ALA A 4 -55.10 -40.63 13.67
C ALA A 4 -53.90 -41.58 13.69
N ALA A 5 -54.09 -42.79 13.15
CA ALA A 5 -53.03 -43.77 12.96
C ALA A 5 -53.17 -44.45 11.59
N THR A 6 -52.12 -44.27 10.77
CA THR A 6 -51.47 -45.24 9.86
C THR A 6 -52.29 -46.22 9.02
N VAL A 7 -52.11 -46.16 7.69
CA VAL A 7 -51.94 -47.36 6.84
C VAL A 7 -50.95 -47.06 5.69
N ARG A 8 -49.88 -47.87 5.61
CA ARG A 8 -48.95 -47.99 4.47
C ARG A 8 -49.63 -48.71 3.30
N ARG A 9 -49.39 -48.28 2.06
CA ARG A 9 -49.42 -49.17 0.88
C ARG A 9 -48.15 -48.99 0.05
N ARG A 10 -47.44 -50.11 -0.14
CA ARG A 10 -46.39 -50.30 -1.13
C ARG A 10 -47.04 -50.47 -2.50
N CYS A 11 -46.52 -49.80 -3.52
CA CYS A 11 -46.68 -50.21 -4.90
C CYS A 11 -45.31 -50.51 -5.49
N VAL A 12 -45.19 -51.72 -6.01
CA VAL A 12 -44.06 -52.31 -6.71
C VAL A 12 -43.97 -51.66 -8.10
N GLY A 13 -42.83 -51.06 -8.43
CA GLY A 13 -42.53 -50.56 -9.77
C GLY A 13 -41.38 -51.33 -10.37
N ALA A 14 -41.68 -52.24 -11.28
CA ALA A 14 -40.71 -52.99 -12.07
C ALA A 14 -40.42 -52.26 -13.39
N LEU A 15 -39.12 -52.17 -13.72
CA LEU A 15 -38.52 -52.20 -15.05
C LEU A 15 -39.07 -51.28 -16.15
N CYS A 16 -38.37 -50.16 -16.36
CA CYS A 16 -38.00 -49.67 -17.69
C CYS A 16 -36.68 -48.89 -17.57
N LEU A 17 -35.57 -49.60 -17.83
CA LEU A 17 -34.25 -49.03 -18.06
C LEU A 17 -34.26 -48.30 -19.42
N GLY A 18 -34.77 -47.07 -19.41
CA GLY A 18 -34.60 -46.12 -20.52
C GLY A 18 -33.33 -45.32 -20.28
N VAL A 19 -32.35 -45.48 -21.17
CA VAL A 19 -31.13 -44.68 -21.26
C VAL A 19 -31.51 -43.23 -21.61
N ALA A 20 -31.95 -42.46 -20.62
CA ALA A 20 -32.00 -41.00 -20.71
C ALA A 20 -30.64 -40.47 -20.23
N ALA A 21 -29.60 -40.76 -21.00
CA ALA A 21 -28.40 -39.95 -20.97
C ALA A 21 -28.76 -38.60 -21.60
N GLU A 22 -29.41 -37.72 -20.81
CA GLU A 22 -29.56 -36.32 -21.15
C GLU A 22 -28.15 -35.77 -21.37
N SER A 23 -27.80 -35.65 -22.65
CA SER A 23 -26.60 -34.94 -23.08
C SER A 23 -26.75 -33.51 -22.59
N GLN A 24 -26.16 -33.19 -21.44
CA GLN A 24 -25.94 -31.81 -21.04
C GLN A 24 -25.16 -31.14 -22.18
N GLN A 25 -25.87 -30.44 -23.06
CA GLN A 25 -25.27 -29.71 -24.15
C GLN A 25 -24.31 -28.70 -23.53
N ARG A 26 -23.00 -28.98 -23.69
CA ARG A 26 -21.95 -28.08 -23.24
C ARG A 26 -21.91 -26.91 -24.21
N THR A 27 -22.66 -25.85 -23.92
CA THR A 27 -22.57 -24.59 -24.66
C THR A 27 -21.17 -24.01 -24.48
N LYS A 28 -20.38 -23.97 -25.56
CA LYS A 28 -19.07 -23.32 -25.58
C LYS A 28 -19.24 -21.87 -26.05
N PHE A 29 -18.50 -20.95 -25.44
CA PHE A 29 -18.43 -19.57 -25.93
C PHE A 29 -17.45 -19.51 -27.10
N LEU A 30 -17.90 -19.02 -28.26
CA LEU A 30 -17.08 -18.85 -29.46
C LEU A 30 -16.41 -17.46 -29.55
N TYR A 31 -16.82 -16.52 -28.69
CA TYR A 31 -16.31 -15.13 -28.66
C TYR A 31 -16.34 -14.39 -30.00
N THR A 32 -17.31 -14.72 -30.88
CA THR A 32 -17.47 -14.09 -32.21
C THR A 32 -18.05 -12.67 -32.12
N SER A 33 -19.00 -12.45 -31.22
CA SER A 33 -19.48 -11.11 -30.84
C SER A 33 -18.59 -10.50 -29.75
N LEU A 34 -18.46 -9.18 -29.71
CA LEU A 34 -17.70 -8.46 -28.67
C LEU A 34 -18.12 -8.92 -27.25
N PRO A 35 -17.27 -9.67 -26.54
CA PRO A 35 -17.61 -10.12 -25.20
C PRO A 35 -17.44 -8.98 -24.21
N ARG A 36 -18.38 -8.86 -23.25
CA ARG A 36 -18.16 -8.00 -22.09
C ARG A 36 -17.15 -8.70 -21.17
N SER A 37 -16.13 -7.96 -20.75
CA SER A 37 -15.15 -8.47 -19.78
C SER A 37 -15.83 -8.72 -18.43
N THR A 38 -15.31 -9.69 -17.69
CA THR A 38 -15.76 -9.98 -16.34
C THR A 38 -14.97 -9.14 -15.34
N GLN A 39 -15.65 -8.67 -14.31
CA GLN A 39 -14.99 -8.00 -13.18
C GLN A 39 -14.28 -9.06 -12.33
N PHE A 40 -12.97 -8.89 -12.19
CA PHE A 40 -12.13 -9.80 -11.42
C PHE A 40 -11.33 -9.01 -10.36
N PRO A 41 -11.09 -9.56 -9.15
CA PRO A 41 -10.37 -8.81 -8.11
C PRO A 41 -8.91 -8.46 -8.45
N GLN A 42 -8.35 -9.01 -9.52
CA GLN A 42 -7.05 -8.58 -10.04
C GLN A 42 -7.09 -7.15 -10.62
N GLN A 43 -8.25 -6.69 -11.10
CA GLN A 43 -8.42 -5.37 -11.70
C GLN A 43 -8.51 -4.25 -10.65
N TRP A 44 -8.24 -4.54 -9.38
CA TRP A 44 -8.24 -3.54 -8.33
C TRP A 44 -7.11 -2.55 -8.55
N VAL A 45 -7.41 -1.27 -8.36
CA VAL A 45 -6.41 -0.20 -8.46
C VAL A 45 -5.52 -0.29 -7.23
N VAL A 46 -4.28 -0.74 -7.43
CA VAL A 46 -3.28 -0.84 -6.38
C VAL A 46 -2.73 0.57 -6.10
N PRO A 47 -2.72 1.04 -4.84
CA PRO A 47 -2.10 2.31 -4.50
C PRO A 47 -0.59 2.22 -4.71
N LYS A 48 0.01 3.30 -5.21
CA LYS A 48 1.47 3.37 -5.40
C LYS A 48 2.17 3.60 -4.08
N SER A 49 3.28 2.89 -3.83
CA SER A 49 4.11 3.11 -2.65
C SER A 49 4.83 4.45 -2.73
N THR A 50 4.72 5.25 -1.68
CA THR A 50 5.35 6.57 -1.55
C THR A 50 6.33 6.57 -0.39
N ALA A 51 7.51 7.16 -0.59
CA ALA A 51 8.45 7.38 0.51
C ALA A 51 7.95 8.52 1.42
N THR A 52 8.00 8.34 2.74
CA THR A 52 7.47 9.31 3.72
C THR A 52 8.45 10.44 4.05
N ASN A 53 9.76 10.17 4.01
CA ASN A 53 10.82 11.13 4.26
C ASN A 53 11.61 11.44 2.97
N LYS A 54 12.43 12.50 3.00
CA LYS A 54 13.45 12.74 1.95
C LYS A 54 14.34 11.51 1.85
N PHE A 55 14.18 10.69 0.81
CA PHE A 55 14.98 9.47 0.64
C PHE A 55 16.47 9.79 0.47
N ARG A 56 16.82 10.99 -0.01
CA ARG A 56 18.20 11.48 0.08
C ARG A 56 18.79 11.58 1.47
N SER A 57 18.02 11.60 2.55
CA SER A 57 18.60 11.43 3.89
C SER A 57 19.18 10.02 4.08
N LEU A 58 18.57 9.02 3.43
CA LEU A 58 19.05 7.64 3.39
C LEU A 58 20.25 7.50 2.44
N LEU A 59 20.25 8.22 1.32
CA LEU A 59 21.31 8.17 0.29
C LEU A 59 22.31 9.36 0.37
N ARG A 60 22.35 10.07 1.51
CA ARG A 60 22.95 11.42 1.64
C ARG A 60 24.46 11.45 1.44
N SER A 61 25.12 10.33 1.67
CA SER A 61 26.57 10.20 1.55
C SER A 61 27.06 10.06 0.11
N ARG A 62 26.20 9.67 -0.85
CA ARG A 62 26.66 9.25 -2.19
C ARG A 62 26.23 10.14 -3.35
N TYR A 63 25.01 10.67 -3.36
CA TYR A 63 24.46 11.46 -4.49
C TYR A 63 24.23 12.95 -4.19
N GLY A 64 24.75 13.43 -3.05
CA GLY A 64 24.71 14.83 -2.67
C GLY A 64 25.73 15.64 -3.46
N ALA A 65 25.39 16.05 -4.68
CA ALA A 65 26.04 17.23 -5.25
C ALA A 65 25.67 18.46 -4.39
N PRO A 66 26.60 19.41 -4.15
CA PRO A 66 26.32 20.62 -3.40
C PRO A 66 25.40 21.49 -4.27
N VAL A 67 24.09 21.40 -4.06
CA VAL A 67 23.19 22.44 -4.53
C VAL A 67 23.45 23.63 -3.62
N GLU A 68 24.19 24.62 -4.13
CA GLU A 68 24.26 25.94 -3.54
C GLU A 68 22.84 26.35 -3.16
N ARG A 69 22.65 26.63 -1.87
CA ARG A 69 21.41 27.21 -1.38
C ARG A 69 21.27 28.56 -2.05
N VAL A 70 20.56 28.62 -3.17
CA VAL A 70 19.97 29.87 -3.62
C VAL A 70 18.99 30.24 -2.51
N THR A 71 19.44 31.13 -1.64
CA THR A 71 18.65 31.69 -0.57
C THR A 71 17.42 32.35 -1.17
N ALA A 72 16.26 32.11 -0.56
CA ALA A 72 14.95 32.61 -0.97
C ALA A 72 14.81 34.15 -0.88
N GLU A 73 15.92 34.87 -0.76
CA GLU A 73 15.98 36.33 -0.60
C GLU A 73 16.19 37.05 -1.95
N ALA A 74 16.64 36.36 -3.00
CA ALA A 74 16.89 36.99 -4.31
C ALA A 74 15.64 37.08 -5.23
N VAL A 75 14.54 36.38 -4.91
CA VAL A 75 13.35 36.33 -5.78
C VAL A 75 12.30 37.39 -5.43
N ASN A 76 12.41 38.04 -4.27
CA ASN A 76 11.44 39.04 -3.80
C ASN A 76 11.88 40.50 -4.00
N ALA A 77 12.98 40.76 -4.71
CA ALA A 77 13.52 42.13 -4.90
C ALA A 77 13.10 42.81 -6.21
N GLU A 78 12.47 42.10 -7.16
CA GLU A 78 12.14 42.66 -8.50
C GLU A 78 10.63 42.75 -8.80
N ALA A 79 9.76 42.60 -7.81
CA ALA A 79 8.31 42.73 -8.02
C ALA A 79 7.62 43.50 -6.88
N SER A 80 7.71 44.83 -6.90
CA SER A 80 6.57 45.72 -6.66
C SER A 80 7.01 47.18 -6.81
N GLU A 81 7.00 47.60 -8.07
CA GLU A 81 6.86 48.97 -8.50
C GLU A 81 5.57 49.57 -7.89
N LYS A 82 5.67 50.79 -7.37
CA LYS A 82 4.59 51.56 -6.77
C LYS A 82 3.41 51.71 -7.72
N VAL A 83 2.20 51.49 -7.23
CA VAL A 83 0.98 52.01 -7.85
C VAL A 83 0.17 52.70 -6.75
N ASP A 84 0.25 54.03 -6.76
CA ASP A 84 -0.59 54.91 -5.96
C ASP A 84 -1.97 55.00 -6.62
N TRP A 85 -3.03 54.78 -5.86
CA TRP A 85 -4.42 55.06 -6.26
C TRP A 85 -5.01 56.01 -5.24
N GLU A 86 -4.95 57.30 -5.55
CA GLU A 86 -5.78 58.33 -4.92
C GLU A 86 -7.16 58.35 -5.63
N ASP A 87 -8.18 58.54 -4.81
CA ASP A 87 -9.55 58.99 -5.13
C ASP A 87 -10.53 58.01 -5.80
N ALA A 88 -11.24 57.27 -4.95
CA ALA A 88 -12.68 57.06 -5.13
C ALA A 88 -13.36 57.09 -3.75
N GLU A 89 -13.51 58.31 -3.22
CA GLU A 89 -14.44 58.59 -2.13
C GLU A 89 -15.88 58.25 -2.57
N GLY A 90 -16.65 57.68 -1.65
CA GLY A 90 -18.11 57.64 -1.75
C GLY A 90 -18.76 56.35 -1.30
N ASN A 91 -18.70 56.01 0.00
CA ASN A 91 -19.94 55.92 0.78
C ASN A 91 -19.66 55.80 2.28
N THR A 92 -20.37 56.65 3.01
CA THR A 92 -20.39 56.78 4.46
C THR A 92 -21.29 55.74 5.12
N ASP A 93 -20.89 55.39 6.33
CA ASP A 93 -21.72 55.08 7.50
C ASP A 93 -22.31 53.68 7.74
N THR A 94 -22.12 53.31 9.01
CA THR A 94 -22.70 52.23 9.83
C THR A 94 -21.88 50.93 9.86
N GLY A 95 -21.19 50.54 10.94
CA GLY A 95 -21.47 50.81 12.35
C GLY A 95 -22.25 49.67 12.99
N ALA A 96 -21.83 48.40 12.83
CA ALA A 96 -22.18 47.27 13.69
C ALA A 96 -21.35 46.03 13.31
N ASP A 97 -21.08 45.18 14.31
CA ASP A 97 -20.62 43.78 14.20
C ASP A 97 -19.11 43.51 14.07
N VAL A 98 -18.38 43.91 15.11
CA VAL A 98 -17.02 43.45 15.46
C VAL A 98 -17.01 42.09 16.19
N LEU A 99 -18.10 41.32 16.21
CA LEU A 99 -18.20 40.12 17.08
C LEU A 99 -18.91 38.92 16.43
N ALA A 100 -18.43 38.45 15.27
CA ALA A 100 -18.85 37.14 14.73
C ALA A 100 -17.94 36.58 13.61
N LYS A 101 -16.61 36.57 13.77
CA LYS A 101 -15.71 35.83 12.85
C LYS A 101 -14.52 35.19 13.57
N THR A 102 -14.81 34.42 14.61
CA THR A 102 -13.85 33.48 15.22
C THR A 102 -14.47 32.09 15.32
N GLU A 103 -15.05 31.64 14.21
CA GLU A 103 -15.28 30.21 14.00
C GLU A 103 -14.26 29.75 12.96
N ALA A 104 -13.55 28.69 13.33
CA ALA A 104 -12.45 28.08 12.61
C ALA A 104 -12.82 27.84 11.15
N ARG A 105 -12.46 28.80 10.28
CA ARG A 105 -12.28 28.55 8.86
C ARG A 105 -11.06 27.67 8.76
N ALA A 106 -11.28 26.36 8.86
CA ALA A 106 -10.36 25.35 8.38
C ALA A 106 -9.84 25.88 7.04
N GLN A 107 -8.54 26.15 6.99
CA GLN A 107 -7.86 26.66 5.81
C GLN A 107 -8.16 25.66 4.69
N GLN A 108 -9.15 25.99 3.86
CA GLN A 108 -9.31 25.35 2.57
C GLN A 108 -7.95 25.51 1.89
N PRO A 109 -7.34 24.43 1.36
CA PRO A 109 -6.05 24.55 0.70
C PRO A 109 -6.21 25.64 -0.37
N ALA A 110 -5.34 26.65 -0.30
CA ALA A 110 -5.33 27.80 -1.20
C ALA A 110 -5.60 27.29 -2.62
N ALA A 111 -6.63 27.83 -3.28
CA ALA A 111 -7.07 27.38 -4.58
C ALA A 111 -5.86 27.26 -5.51
N ALA A 112 -5.48 26.03 -5.85
CA ALA A 112 -4.32 25.77 -6.69
C ALA A 112 -4.51 26.59 -7.98
N THR A 113 -3.50 27.38 -8.33
CA THR A 113 -3.51 28.14 -9.57
C THR A 113 -3.87 27.19 -10.72
N PRO A 114 -4.84 27.58 -11.58
CA PRO A 114 -5.26 26.70 -12.66
C PRO A 114 -4.06 26.38 -13.54
N ARG A 115 -3.80 25.09 -13.75
CA ARG A 115 -2.70 24.66 -14.60
C ARG A 115 -2.94 25.15 -16.03
N PRO A 116 -1.89 25.55 -16.76
CA PRO A 116 -2.04 25.90 -18.15
C PRO A 116 -2.57 24.71 -18.94
N TYR A 117 -3.44 24.98 -19.92
CA TYR A 117 -3.98 23.94 -20.77
C TYR A 117 -2.89 23.40 -21.69
N VAL A 118 -2.68 22.09 -21.62
CA VAL A 118 -1.81 21.31 -22.52
C VAL A 118 -2.58 20.07 -22.95
N PRO A 119 -2.55 19.67 -24.23
CA PRO A 119 -3.26 18.47 -24.72
C PRO A 119 -2.58 17.17 -24.24
N LEU A 120 -2.69 16.88 -22.94
CA LEU A 120 -2.02 15.74 -22.30
C LEU A 120 -2.38 14.38 -22.92
N GLY A 121 -3.57 14.25 -23.51
CA GLY A 121 -3.97 13.03 -24.22
C GLY A 121 -3.17 12.78 -25.50
N GLU A 122 -2.75 13.83 -26.21
CA GLU A 122 -1.90 13.72 -27.39
C GLU A 122 -0.43 13.55 -27.01
N VAL A 123 0.02 14.30 -25.99
CA VAL A 123 1.36 14.15 -25.41
C VAL A 123 1.59 12.72 -24.92
N ALA A 124 0.60 12.10 -24.27
CA ALA A 124 0.68 10.71 -23.84
C ALA A 124 0.79 9.72 -25.02
N LYS A 125 0.18 10.02 -26.18
CA LYS A 125 0.37 9.19 -27.40
C LYS A 125 1.79 9.32 -27.93
N VAL A 126 2.40 10.51 -27.86
CA VAL A 126 3.79 10.74 -28.24
C VAL A 126 4.74 10.02 -27.29
N GLU A 127 4.49 10.11 -25.97
CA GLU A 127 5.25 9.35 -24.95
C GLU A 127 5.17 7.85 -25.21
N LEU A 128 3.96 7.31 -25.42
CA LEU A 128 3.74 5.89 -25.69
C LEU A 128 4.45 5.42 -26.97
N ARG A 129 4.46 6.25 -28.02
CA ARG A 129 5.21 5.97 -29.24
C ARG A 129 6.72 5.94 -28.96
N GLY A 130 7.23 6.87 -28.16
CA GLY A 130 8.62 6.85 -27.67
C GLY A 130 8.95 5.55 -26.95
N ASP A 131 8.08 5.08 -26.07
CA ASP A 131 8.24 3.80 -25.35
C ASP A 131 8.35 2.63 -26.33
N TYR A 132 7.45 2.52 -27.31
CA TYR A 132 7.50 1.46 -28.33
C TYR A 132 8.79 1.50 -29.17
N LEU A 133 9.27 2.69 -29.52
CA LEU A 133 10.53 2.84 -30.26
C LEU A 133 11.74 2.44 -29.42
N THR A 134 11.75 2.75 -28.12
CA THR A 134 12.81 2.26 -27.22
C THR A 134 12.82 0.75 -27.10
N GLU A 135 11.64 0.12 -26.96
CA GLU A 135 11.52 -1.34 -26.91
C GLU A 135 11.96 -2.00 -28.23
N ALA A 136 11.75 -1.33 -29.37
CA ALA A 136 12.22 -1.77 -30.69
C ALA A 136 13.72 -1.51 -30.95
N GLY A 137 14.43 -0.82 -30.05
CA GLY A 137 15.85 -0.51 -30.19
C GLY A 137 16.18 0.78 -30.97
N MET A 138 15.17 1.56 -31.38
CA MET A 138 15.35 2.82 -32.13
C MET A 138 15.56 4.01 -31.17
N GLY A 139 16.73 4.06 -30.53
CA GLY A 139 17.03 5.02 -29.47
C GLY A 139 16.98 6.50 -29.88
N GLN A 140 17.38 6.82 -31.12
CA GLN A 140 17.43 8.22 -31.59
C GLN A 140 16.02 8.80 -31.83
N GLU A 141 15.14 8.06 -32.51
CA GLU A 141 13.75 8.48 -32.74
C GLU A 141 12.99 8.60 -31.41
N ALA A 142 13.23 7.67 -30.48
CA ALA A 142 12.66 7.73 -29.14
C ALA A 142 13.08 9.00 -28.37
N LEU A 143 14.35 9.40 -28.48
CA LEU A 143 14.86 10.61 -27.83
C LEU A 143 14.11 11.86 -28.32
N GLU A 144 13.86 11.98 -29.62
CA GLU A 144 13.09 13.09 -30.20
C GLU A 144 11.67 13.14 -29.64
N HIS A 145 10.99 11.98 -29.61
CA HIS A 145 9.65 11.87 -29.02
C HIS A 145 9.61 12.21 -27.53
N TYR A 146 10.60 11.76 -26.76
CA TYR A 146 10.70 12.12 -25.34
C TYR A 146 11.03 13.60 -25.12
N GLY A 147 11.84 14.22 -25.97
CA GLY A 147 12.13 15.65 -25.91
C GLY A 147 10.87 16.50 -26.09
N VAL A 148 10.04 16.16 -27.09
CA VAL A 148 8.75 16.82 -27.32
C VAL A 148 7.80 16.64 -26.13
N ALA A 149 7.69 15.40 -25.61
CA ALA A 149 6.83 15.13 -24.46
C ALA A 149 7.31 15.85 -23.20
N MET A 150 8.63 15.91 -22.97
CA MET A 150 9.23 16.60 -21.82
C MET A 150 8.89 18.09 -21.81
N ALA A 151 9.07 18.78 -22.93
CA ALA A 151 8.73 20.20 -23.03
C ALA A 151 7.25 20.48 -22.73
N ALA A 152 6.36 19.61 -23.22
CA ALA A 152 4.93 19.71 -22.92
C ALA A 152 4.61 19.46 -21.44
N TYR A 153 5.29 18.51 -20.80
CA TYR A 153 5.10 18.22 -19.38
C TYR A 153 5.70 19.28 -18.44
N GLU A 154 6.80 19.92 -18.82
CA GLU A 154 7.36 21.07 -18.08
C GLU A 154 6.43 22.29 -18.15
N ALA A 155 5.73 22.48 -19.27
CA ALA A 155 4.69 23.51 -19.37
C ALA A 155 3.45 23.16 -18.53
N ALA A 156 3.05 21.88 -18.47
CA ALA A 156 1.81 21.45 -17.83
C ALA A 156 1.91 21.28 -16.29
N TYR A 157 3.06 20.88 -15.78
CA TYR A 157 3.27 20.52 -14.38
C TYR A 157 4.28 21.45 -13.69
N PRO A 158 4.14 21.67 -12.36
CA PRO A 158 5.14 22.42 -11.60
C PRO A 158 6.50 21.70 -11.62
N GLN A 159 7.58 22.46 -11.47
CA GLN A 159 8.98 21.97 -11.61
C GLN A 159 9.29 20.69 -10.82
N HIS A 160 8.73 20.56 -9.60
CA HIS A 160 8.87 19.37 -8.77
C HIS A 160 7.60 18.52 -8.85
N HIS A 161 7.56 17.62 -9.84
CA HIS A 161 6.43 16.72 -10.05
C HIS A 161 6.89 15.32 -10.48
N ASN A 162 6.19 14.28 -10.01
CA ASN A 162 6.53 12.88 -10.30
C ASN A 162 6.58 12.57 -11.81
N GLN A 163 5.67 13.16 -12.61
CA GLN A 163 5.66 12.93 -14.06
C GLN A 163 6.87 13.54 -14.77
N ILE A 164 7.36 14.70 -14.31
CA ILE A 164 8.57 15.32 -14.85
C ILE A 164 9.78 14.42 -14.55
N ALA A 165 9.88 13.92 -13.32
CA ALA A 165 10.93 12.98 -12.95
C ALA A 165 10.87 11.69 -13.80
N LYS A 166 9.69 11.08 -13.96
CA LYS A 166 9.48 9.90 -14.82
C LYS A 166 9.97 10.14 -16.25
N MET A 167 9.67 11.30 -16.82
CA MET A 167 10.11 11.63 -18.18
C MET A 167 11.62 11.83 -18.28
N ARG A 168 12.27 12.43 -17.27
CA ARG A 168 13.73 12.51 -17.21
C ARG A 168 14.39 11.14 -17.15
N ILE A 169 13.79 10.17 -16.46
CA ILE A 169 14.26 8.77 -16.42
C ILE A 169 14.19 8.14 -17.81
N LYS A 170 13.06 8.28 -18.51
CA LYS A 170 12.92 7.78 -19.89
C LYS A 170 13.91 8.42 -20.86
N LEU A 171 14.14 9.72 -20.71
CA LEU A 171 15.12 10.47 -21.50
C LEU A 171 16.54 9.96 -21.21
N ALA A 172 16.89 9.70 -19.94
CA ALA A 172 18.17 9.10 -19.56
C ALA A 172 18.40 7.74 -20.24
N ARG A 173 17.37 6.87 -20.26
CA ARG A 173 17.41 5.59 -20.98
C ARG A 173 17.69 5.78 -22.47
N ALA A 174 16.95 6.66 -23.14
CA ALA A 174 17.12 6.93 -24.56
C ALA A 174 18.52 7.51 -24.88
N LEU A 175 19.01 8.44 -24.05
CA LEU A 175 20.35 9.00 -24.18
C LEU A 175 21.44 7.93 -24.08
N ARG A 176 21.31 7.01 -23.10
CA ARG A 176 22.22 5.87 -22.95
C ARG A 176 22.22 4.99 -24.21
N MET A 177 21.05 4.66 -24.76
CA MET A 177 20.94 3.86 -25.98
C MET A 177 21.61 4.52 -27.19
N THR A 178 21.59 5.86 -27.28
CA THR A 178 22.29 6.62 -28.34
C THR A 178 23.79 6.80 -28.10
N GLY A 179 24.33 6.27 -27.00
CA GLY A 179 25.75 6.39 -26.64
C GLY A 179 26.11 7.69 -25.91
N ARG A 180 25.14 8.57 -25.62
CA ARG A 180 25.35 9.84 -24.90
C ARG A 180 25.31 9.62 -23.37
N THR A 181 26.29 8.89 -22.86
CA THR A 181 26.32 8.41 -21.47
C THR A 181 26.42 9.54 -20.43
N GLU A 182 27.19 10.60 -20.69
CA GLU A 182 27.30 11.75 -19.77
C GLU A 182 25.97 12.48 -19.58
N SER A 183 25.26 12.74 -20.68
CA SER A 183 23.93 13.35 -20.65
C SER A 183 22.91 12.43 -19.97
N ALA A 184 23.05 11.11 -20.11
CA ALA A 184 22.19 10.14 -19.42
C ALA A 184 22.37 10.21 -17.89
N ILE A 185 23.61 10.27 -17.40
CA ILE A 185 23.91 10.43 -15.96
C ILE A 185 23.36 11.75 -15.45
N ALA A 186 23.57 12.85 -16.17
CA ALA A 186 23.02 14.17 -15.81
C ALA A 186 21.48 14.14 -15.73
N SER A 187 20.83 13.44 -16.65
CA SER A 187 19.37 13.31 -16.68
C SER A 187 18.85 12.44 -15.52
N ALA A 188 19.48 11.30 -15.22
CA ALA A 188 19.10 10.42 -14.12
C ALA A 188 19.34 11.07 -12.74
N THR A 189 20.47 11.75 -12.57
CA THR A 189 20.76 12.51 -11.34
C THR A 189 19.79 13.67 -11.16
N SER A 190 19.45 14.39 -12.22
CA SER A 190 18.40 15.41 -12.21
C SER A 190 17.03 14.83 -11.84
N ALA A 191 16.67 13.64 -12.33
CA ALA A 191 15.45 12.95 -11.93
C ALA A 191 15.42 12.66 -10.42
N LEU A 192 16.51 12.14 -9.86
CA LEU A 192 16.65 11.93 -8.41
C LEU A 192 16.51 13.26 -7.66
N THR A 193 17.16 14.34 -8.13
CA THR A 193 17.00 15.67 -7.50
C THR A 193 15.57 16.16 -7.47
N THR A 194 14.83 15.89 -8.54
CA THR A 194 13.43 16.28 -8.67
C THR A 194 12.59 15.49 -7.67
N LEU A 195 12.81 14.18 -7.56
CA LEU A 195 12.08 13.30 -6.65
C LEU A 195 12.30 13.65 -5.19
N ASP A 196 13.48 14.12 -4.79
CA ASP A 196 13.74 14.51 -3.39
C ASP A 196 12.98 15.74 -2.94
N ASN A 197 12.66 16.62 -3.88
CA ASN A 197 11.92 17.85 -3.62
C ASN A 197 10.40 17.63 -3.71
N VAL A 198 9.96 16.49 -4.23
CA VAL A 198 8.53 16.13 -4.28
C VAL A 198 8.08 15.62 -2.91
N PRO A 199 6.97 16.12 -2.35
CA PRO A 199 6.37 15.51 -1.17
C PRO A 199 5.78 14.13 -1.53
N GLY A 200 6.25 13.08 -0.87
CA GLY A 200 5.80 11.70 -1.13
C GLY A 200 6.22 11.15 -2.49
N PRO A 201 7.51 11.07 -2.81
CA PRO A 201 7.96 10.55 -4.11
C PRO A 201 7.60 9.07 -4.25
N GLN A 202 7.24 8.66 -5.47
CA GLN A 202 6.90 7.27 -5.77
C GLN A 202 8.17 6.42 -5.73
N VAL A 203 8.16 5.36 -4.92
CA VAL A 203 9.32 4.47 -4.76
C VAL A 203 9.71 3.84 -6.10
N GLU A 204 8.72 3.51 -6.94
CA GLU A 204 8.94 3.02 -8.30
C GLU A 204 9.85 3.94 -9.11
N HIS A 205 9.60 5.26 -9.10
CA HIS A 205 10.41 6.21 -9.86
C HIS A 205 11.81 6.41 -9.28
N ILE A 206 11.96 6.31 -7.96
CA ILE A 206 13.29 6.40 -7.32
C ILE A 206 14.15 5.22 -7.75
N VAL A 207 13.62 4.01 -7.64
CA VAL A 207 14.32 2.77 -8.02
C VAL A 207 14.60 2.74 -9.53
N GLU A 208 13.64 3.15 -10.37
CA GLU A 208 13.84 3.24 -11.82
C GLU A 208 14.94 4.25 -12.18
N ALA A 209 15.01 5.39 -11.49
CA ALA A 209 16.08 6.38 -11.68
C ALA A 209 17.45 5.84 -11.27
N LEU A 210 17.54 5.11 -10.15
CA LEU A 210 18.77 4.45 -9.70
C LEU A 210 19.21 3.36 -10.69
N LEU A 211 18.28 2.58 -11.23
CA LEU A 211 18.56 1.58 -12.26
C LEU A 211 19.21 2.24 -13.49
N GLU A 212 18.60 3.29 -14.05
CA GLU A 212 19.17 3.97 -15.23
C GLU A 212 20.52 4.64 -14.92
N LEU A 213 20.70 5.14 -13.70
CA LEU A 213 21.98 5.70 -13.25
C LEU A 213 23.07 4.61 -13.21
N GLY A 214 22.78 3.46 -12.60
CA GLY A 214 23.70 2.32 -12.54
C GLY A 214 24.04 1.77 -13.93
N GLU A 215 23.04 1.67 -14.81
CA GLU A 215 23.25 1.25 -16.20
C GLU A 215 24.09 2.25 -17.01
N ALA A 216 23.99 3.55 -16.71
CA ALA A 216 24.83 4.56 -17.33
C ALA A 216 26.29 4.48 -16.84
N HIS A 217 26.54 4.15 -15.56
CA HIS A 217 27.89 3.85 -15.06
C HIS A 217 28.46 2.56 -15.67
N LEU A 218 27.64 1.53 -15.87
CA LEU A 218 28.05 0.32 -16.59
C LEU A 218 28.51 0.65 -18.02
N ALA A 219 27.79 1.51 -18.73
CA ALA A 219 28.18 1.94 -20.08
C ALA A 219 29.52 2.70 -20.09
N ARG A 220 29.88 3.38 -18.99
CA ARG A 220 31.19 4.03 -18.78
C ARG A 220 32.29 3.09 -18.28
N LYS A 221 31.97 1.81 -18.04
CA LYS A 221 32.87 0.79 -17.45
C LYS A 221 33.27 1.11 -16.00
N GLU A 222 32.46 1.87 -15.28
CA GLU A 222 32.68 2.19 -13.87
C GLU A 222 31.99 1.13 -12.99
N PHE A 223 32.46 -0.11 -13.10
CA PHE A 223 31.75 -1.31 -12.61
C PHE A 223 31.48 -1.33 -11.10
N GLN A 224 32.45 -0.92 -10.27
CA GLN A 224 32.28 -0.89 -8.81
C GLN A 224 31.18 0.11 -8.40
N SER A 225 31.22 1.33 -8.95
CA SER A 225 30.20 2.35 -8.65
C SER A 225 28.81 1.95 -9.13
N ALA A 226 28.71 1.23 -10.26
CA ALA A 226 27.43 0.73 -10.75
C ALA A 226 26.84 -0.31 -9.79
N GLY A 227 27.65 -1.26 -9.30
CA GLY A 227 27.23 -2.26 -8.31
C GLY A 227 26.64 -1.62 -7.05
N GLU A 228 27.29 -0.59 -6.53
CA GLU A 228 26.82 0.16 -5.34
C GLU A 228 25.47 0.85 -5.60
N VAL A 229 25.29 1.48 -6.77
CA VAL A 229 24.03 2.14 -7.13
C VAL A 229 22.87 1.14 -7.21
N PHE A 230 23.14 -0.06 -7.70
CA PHE A 230 22.13 -1.12 -7.75
C PHE A 230 21.80 -1.65 -6.35
N GLU A 231 22.77 -1.74 -5.43
CA GLU A 231 22.51 -2.08 -4.02
C GLU A 231 21.66 -1.01 -3.31
N ASP A 232 21.87 0.27 -3.64
CA ASP A 232 21.06 1.37 -3.11
C ASP A 232 19.57 1.25 -3.50
N SER A 233 19.28 0.64 -4.66
CA SER A 233 17.91 0.35 -5.09
C SER A 233 17.19 -0.63 -4.15
N LEU A 234 17.92 -1.63 -3.64
CA LEU A 234 17.40 -2.55 -2.63
C LEU A 234 17.20 -1.84 -1.29
N ALA A 235 18.15 -1.00 -0.86
CA ALA A 235 18.03 -0.24 0.38
C ALA A 235 16.77 0.65 0.39
N VAL A 236 16.47 1.30 -0.74
CA VAL A 236 15.25 2.10 -0.92
C VAL A 236 13.99 1.23 -0.84
N LEU A 237 13.98 0.06 -1.49
CA LEU A 237 12.85 -0.86 -1.44
C LEU A 237 12.59 -1.33 0.00
N GLU A 238 13.62 -1.71 0.74
CA GLU A 238 13.47 -2.20 2.12
C GLU A 238 12.97 -1.14 3.09
N ALA A 239 13.36 0.12 2.89
CA ALA A 239 12.96 1.22 3.75
C ALA A 239 11.51 1.68 3.52
N ALA A 240 11.03 1.65 2.28
CA ALA A 240 9.80 2.37 1.89
C ALA A 240 8.71 1.53 1.22
N HIS A 241 9.00 0.30 0.76
CA HIS A 241 8.06 -0.49 -0.03
C HIS A 241 7.52 -1.72 0.73
N ASP A 242 6.18 -1.85 0.79
CA ASP A 242 5.54 -3.06 1.31
C ASP A 242 5.41 -4.13 0.22
N ILE A 243 6.36 -5.07 0.23
CA ILE A 243 6.42 -6.22 -0.68
C ILE A 243 5.13 -7.07 -0.63
N GLY A 244 4.43 -7.10 0.51
CA GLY A 244 3.22 -7.91 0.72
C GLY A 244 1.95 -7.30 0.13
N ALA A 245 1.93 -5.98 -0.07
CA ALA A 245 0.73 -5.24 -0.47
C ALA A 245 0.19 -5.70 -1.83
N SER A 246 1.05 -5.98 -2.82
CA SER A 246 0.60 -6.28 -4.18
C SER A 246 -0.22 -7.57 -4.30
N HIS A 247 0.03 -8.57 -3.45
CA HIS A 247 -0.68 -9.86 -3.48
C HIS A 247 -1.73 -10.01 -2.38
N ARG A 248 -2.02 -8.94 -1.62
CA ARG A 248 -2.96 -8.98 -0.48
C ARG A 248 -4.32 -9.59 -0.85
N GLN A 249 -4.89 -9.14 -1.97
CA GLN A 249 -6.16 -9.64 -2.50
C GLN A 249 -5.98 -10.88 -3.40
N LEU A 250 -4.92 -10.90 -4.21
CA LEU A 250 -4.68 -11.96 -5.20
C LEU A 250 -4.52 -13.34 -4.57
N ARG A 251 -3.84 -13.41 -3.42
CA ARG A 251 -3.59 -14.64 -2.67
C ARG A 251 -4.86 -15.41 -2.30
N GLN A 252 -5.97 -14.70 -2.10
CA GLN A 252 -7.24 -15.29 -1.67
C GLN A 252 -8.08 -15.83 -2.84
N LEU A 253 -7.71 -15.54 -4.09
CA LEU A 253 -8.52 -15.88 -5.27
C LEU A 253 -8.74 -17.38 -5.43
N LYS A 254 -7.77 -18.20 -5.01
CA LYS A 254 -7.88 -19.66 -4.98
C LYS A 254 -9.00 -20.18 -4.08
N LEU A 255 -9.44 -19.39 -3.10
CA LEU A 255 -10.51 -19.76 -2.16
C LEU A 255 -11.92 -19.51 -2.72
N VAL A 256 -12.03 -18.71 -3.79
CA VAL A 256 -13.32 -18.33 -4.39
C VAL A 256 -13.96 -19.50 -5.12
N THR A 257 -13.14 -20.43 -5.61
CA THR A 257 -13.54 -21.39 -6.64
C THR A 257 -13.90 -22.75 -6.03
N ARG A 258 -15.00 -23.32 -6.53
CA ARG A 258 -15.65 -24.48 -5.90
C ARG A 258 -15.69 -25.72 -6.74
N ARG A 259 -15.42 -25.59 -8.03
CA ARG A 259 -15.40 -26.71 -8.96
C ARG A 259 -13.98 -27.27 -9.02
N LEU A 260 -13.88 -28.60 -9.10
CA LEU A 260 -12.61 -29.30 -9.24
C LEU A 260 -12.49 -29.94 -10.62
N CYS A 261 -13.53 -30.64 -11.09
CA CYS A 261 -13.46 -31.37 -12.36
C CYS A 261 -13.54 -30.43 -13.59
N MET A 262 -14.42 -29.43 -13.55
CA MET A 262 -14.59 -28.44 -14.62
C MET A 262 -14.14 -27.08 -14.10
N HIS A 263 -13.30 -26.35 -14.84
CA HIS A 263 -12.66 -25.09 -14.42
C HIS A 263 -11.74 -25.23 -13.20
N ALA A 264 -10.98 -26.34 -13.13
CA ALA A 264 -10.00 -26.61 -12.08
C ALA A 264 -8.94 -25.52 -11.96
N ALA A 265 -8.54 -24.91 -13.08
CA ALA A 265 -7.56 -23.83 -13.16
C ALA A 265 -7.87 -22.67 -12.20
N ALA A 266 -9.14 -22.44 -11.91
CA ALA A 266 -9.57 -21.38 -11.01
C ALA A 266 -9.13 -21.63 -9.54
N LYS A 267 -8.74 -22.85 -9.16
CA LYS A 267 -8.12 -23.15 -7.85
C LYS A 267 -6.61 -22.90 -7.84
N PHE A 268 -6.00 -22.83 -9.01
CA PHE A 268 -4.56 -22.70 -9.22
C PHE A 268 -4.21 -21.41 -9.95
N VAL A 269 -5.04 -20.37 -9.80
CA VAL A 269 -4.77 -19.06 -10.40
C VAL A 269 -3.49 -18.52 -9.78
N HIS A 270 -2.53 -18.23 -10.65
CA HIS A 270 -1.25 -17.64 -10.30
C HIS A 270 -1.15 -16.29 -10.98
N TYR A 271 -0.65 -15.31 -10.23
CA TYR A 271 -0.29 -13.99 -10.75
C TYR A 271 1.20 -13.81 -10.49
N SER A 272 1.92 -13.46 -11.54
CA SER A 272 3.35 -13.26 -11.45
C SER A 272 3.65 -12.01 -10.61
N PRO A 273 4.61 -12.06 -9.68
CA PRO A 273 5.01 -10.89 -8.93
C PRO A 273 5.58 -9.79 -9.82
N TYR A 274 6.16 -10.14 -10.97
CA TYR A 274 6.72 -9.20 -11.94
C TYR A 274 5.65 -8.34 -12.64
N GLU A 275 4.40 -8.83 -12.72
CA GLU A 275 3.28 -8.06 -13.30
C GLU A 275 2.56 -7.22 -12.24
N ALA A 276 2.36 -7.79 -11.05
CA ALA A 276 1.61 -7.15 -9.98
C ALA A 276 2.45 -6.13 -9.18
N ASP A 277 3.76 -6.21 -9.25
CA ASP A 277 4.68 -5.34 -8.52
C ASP A 277 5.90 -4.96 -9.37
N ARG A 278 5.79 -3.79 -10.00
CA ARG A 278 6.85 -3.25 -10.85
C ARG A 278 8.09 -2.85 -10.05
N VAL A 279 7.96 -2.45 -8.79
CA VAL A 279 9.11 -2.09 -7.95
C VAL A 279 9.98 -3.31 -7.69
N PHE A 280 9.35 -4.44 -7.34
CA PHE A 280 10.04 -5.72 -7.21
C PHE A 280 10.77 -6.12 -8.49
N ALA A 281 10.14 -5.99 -9.66
CA ALA A 281 10.77 -6.31 -10.93
C ALA A 281 12.01 -5.45 -11.23
N ILE A 282 11.91 -4.14 -10.99
CA ILE A 282 13.03 -3.21 -11.22
C ILE A 282 14.20 -3.53 -10.29
N VAL A 283 13.94 -3.80 -9.00
CA VAL A 283 15.02 -4.17 -8.07
C VAL A 283 15.64 -5.51 -8.42
N ASP A 284 14.85 -6.51 -8.85
CA ASP A 284 15.40 -7.79 -9.32
C ASP A 284 16.34 -7.59 -10.52
N THR A 285 15.96 -6.72 -11.47
CA THR A 285 16.83 -6.35 -12.59
C THR A 285 18.07 -5.59 -12.13
N ALA A 286 17.96 -4.69 -11.16
CA ALA A 286 19.09 -3.96 -10.60
C ALA A 286 20.11 -4.92 -9.97
N LEU A 287 19.66 -5.88 -9.16
CA LEU A 287 20.54 -6.86 -8.52
C LEU A 287 21.19 -7.81 -9.54
N GLN A 288 20.46 -8.19 -10.60
CA GLN A 288 21.06 -8.95 -11.70
C GLN A 288 22.16 -8.15 -12.42
N GLN A 289 21.95 -6.85 -12.64
CA GLN A 289 22.98 -5.99 -13.23
C GLN A 289 24.14 -5.74 -12.25
N ALA A 290 23.89 -5.73 -10.94
CA ALA A 290 24.93 -5.63 -9.92
C ALA A 290 25.87 -6.85 -9.91
N GLU A 291 25.30 -8.06 -9.97
CA GLU A 291 26.06 -9.31 -10.11
C GLU A 291 26.99 -9.23 -11.33
N HIS A 292 26.44 -8.89 -12.49
CA HIS A 292 27.21 -8.73 -13.72
C HIS A 292 28.28 -7.62 -13.62
N ALA A 293 27.97 -6.50 -12.96
CA ALA A 293 28.95 -5.43 -12.70
C ALA A 293 30.13 -5.93 -11.86
N TYR A 294 29.86 -6.64 -10.77
CA TYR A 294 30.88 -7.17 -9.87
C TYR A 294 31.71 -8.27 -10.53
N ASP A 295 31.10 -9.12 -11.35
CA ASP A 295 31.82 -10.12 -12.15
C ASP A 295 32.81 -9.44 -13.13
N LEU A 296 32.38 -8.38 -13.81
CA LEU A 296 33.26 -7.58 -14.69
C LEU A 296 34.37 -6.86 -13.92
N ALA A 297 34.10 -6.46 -12.66
CA ALA A 297 35.11 -5.86 -11.77
C ALA A 297 36.07 -6.90 -11.17
N GLY A 298 35.74 -8.20 -11.25
CA GLY A 298 36.48 -9.27 -10.58
C GLY A 298 36.21 -9.40 -9.06
N ASP A 299 35.18 -8.73 -8.54
CA ASP A 299 34.80 -8.79 -7.12
C ASP A 299 33.79 -9.92 -6.85
N LYS A 300 34.32 -11.09 -6.49
CA LYS A 300 33.50 -12.26 -6.13
C LYS A 300 32.68 -12.05 -4.85
N ALA A 301 33.15 -11.22 -3.92
CA ALA A 301 32.46 -10.96 -2.67
C ALA A 301 31.24 -10.06 -2.89
N GLY A 302 31.35 -9.07 -3.77
CA GLY A 302 30.23 -8.26 -4.23
C GLY A 302 29.18 -9.09 -4.98
N ALA A 303 29.62 -9.93 -5.93
CA ALA A 303 28.71 -10.77 -6.71
C ALA A 303 27.90 -11.76 -5.84
N THR A 304 28.55 -12.42 -4.88
CA THR A 304 27.88 -13.33 -3.93
C THR A 304 26.87 -12.59 -3.06
N ARG A 305 27.21 -11.41 -2.55
CA ARG A 305 26.28 -10.57 -1.77
C ARG A 305 25.06 -10.16 -2.58
N ALA A 306 25.25 -9.71 -3.82
CA ALA A 306 24.14 -9.33 -4.70
C ALA A 306 23.20 -10.51 -5.00
N LEU A 307 23.77 -11.70 -5.25
CA LEU A 307 23.02 -12.93 -5.43
C LEU A 307 22.23 -13.33 -4.18
N GLU A 308 22.86 -13.32 -3.00
CA GLU A 308 22.18 -13.60 -1.73
C GLU A 308 21.02 -12.62 -1.51
N ALA A 309 21.25 -11.33 -1.70
CA ALA A 309 20.21 -10.31 -1.57
C ALA A 309 19.04 -10.54 -2.55
N ARG A 310 19.32 -10.94 -3.80
CA ARG A 310 18.31 -11.28 -4.80
C ARG A 310 17.50 -12.52 -4.39
N THR A 311 18.16 -13.57 -3.88
CA THR A 311 17.46 -14.75 -3.37
C THR A 311 16.55 -14.40 -2.19
N HIS A 312 17.03 -13.59 -1.23
CA HIS A 312 16.22 -13.12 -0.11
C HIS A 312 15.03 -12.27 -0.55
N LEU A 313 15.21 -11.39 -1.54
CA LEU A 313 14.13 -10.58 -2.09
C LEU A 313 13.03 -11.45 -2.70
N THR A 314 13.41 -12.42 -3.55
CA THR A 314 12.48 -13.36 -4.17
C THR A 314 11.78 -14.23 -3.13
N ASP A 315 12.50 -14.76 -2.14
CA ASP A 315 11.93 -15.57 -1.06
C ASP A 315 10.93 -14.79 -0.22
N ARG A 316 11.22 -13.52 0.12
CA ARG A 316 10.27 -12.63 0.81
C ARG A 316 9.01 -12.43 -0.01
N LYS A 317 9.13 -12.27 -1.33
CA LYS A 317 7.98 -12.13 -2.24
C LYS A 317 7.15 -13.42 -2.26
N TRP A 318 7.80 -14.57 -2.43
CA TRP A 318 7.14 -15.87 -2.41
C TRP A 318 6.45 -16.14 -1.08
N PHE A 319 7.10 -15.84 0.04
CA PHE A 319 6.53 -15.99 1.37
C PHE A 319 5.23 -15.19 1.53
N ASN A 320 5.19 -13.96 1.03
CA ASN A 320 3.97 -13.14 1.04
C ASN A 320 2.86 -13.68 0.13
N MET A 321 3.21 -14.38 -0.95
CA MET A 321 2.24 -15.06 -1.82
C MET A 321 1.76 -16.41 -1.26
N ARG A 322 2.46 -16.99 -0.28
CA ARG A 322 2.07 -18.28 0.33
C ARG A 322 0.74 -18.15 1.06
N ASP A 323 -0.10 -19.15 0.85
CA ASP A 323 -1.33 -19.36 1.60
C ASP A 323 -1.71 -20.85 1.49
N TYR A 324 -2.44 -21.36 2.47
CA TYR A 324 -2.77 -22.77 2.53
C TYR A 324 -3.93 -23.13 1.61
N ALA A 325 -3.93 -24.36 1.11
CA ALA A 325 -5.08 -24.89 0.41
C ALA A 325 -6.21 -25.16 1.42
N PHE A 326 -7.43 -24.78 1.06
CA PHE A 326 -8.62 -25.09 1.86
C PHE A 326 -9.35 -26.30 1.26
N LYS A 327 -10.60 -26.13 0.83
CA LYS A 327 -11.43 -27.21 0.31
C LYS A 327 -11.02 -27.60 -1.13
N MET A 328 -10.37 -28.76 -1.26
CA MET A 328 -9.96 -29.31 -2.56
C MET A 328 -11.13 -29.89 -3.36
N ARG A 329 -12.05 -30.60 -2.69
CA ARG A 329 -13.22 -31.23 -3.34
C ARG A 329 -14.25 -30.21 -3.80
N MET A 330 -15.16 -30.66 -4.66
CA MET A 330 -16.26 -29.85 -5.15
C MET A 330 -17.17 -29.39 -4.00
N ALA A 331 -17.59 -28.13 -4.02
CA ALA A 331 -18.54 -27.57 -3.05
C ALA A 331 -19.78 -27.01 -3.78
N ARG A 332 -20.97 -27.42 -3.35
CA ARG A 332 -22.26 -26.96 -3.90
C ARG A 332 -22.95 -26.01 -2.91
N GLY A 333 -23.67 -24.99 -3.41
CA GLY A 333 -24.62 -24.18 -2.63
C GLY A 333 -24.10 -23.02 -1.77
N VAL A 334 -22.80 -22.88 -1.50
CA VAL A 334 -22.30 -21.93 -0.47
C VAL A 334 -21.98 -20.51 -0.99
N ASN A 335 -22.83 -19.89 -1.82
CA ASN A 335 -22.50 -18.63 -2.53
C ASN A 335 -22.04 -17.47 -1.62
N GLY A 336 -22.61 -17.33 -0.43
CA GLY A 336 -22.22 -16.32 0.57
C GLY A 336 -20.79 -16.44 1.11
N SER A 337 -20.08 -17.55 0.87
CA SER A 337 -18.68 -17.68 1.32
C SER A 337 -17.72 -16.70 0.65
N LYS A 338 -18.09 -16.16 -0.54
CA LYS A 338 -17.22 -15.27 -1.31
C LYS A 338 -16.88 -13.99 -0.56
N GLY A 339 -17.84 -13.44 0.21
CA GLY A 339 -17.59 -12.24 1.03
C GLY A 339 -16.55 -12.48 2.14
N LYS A 340 -16.47 -13.71 2.68
CA LYS A 340 -15.45 -14.09 3.67
C LYS A 340 -14.09 -14.39 3.04
N SER A 341 -14.07 -14.75 1.75
CA SER A 341 -12.84 -15.06 1.01
C SER A 341 -12.26 -13.87 0.27
N LEU A 342 -13.02 -12.82 -0.02
CA LEU A 342 -12.55 -11.60 -0.65
C LEU A 342 -12.60 -10.49 0.40
N SER A 343 -11.60 -10.50 1.27
CA SER A 343 -11.51 -9.62 2.43
C SER A 343 -10.12 -8.99 2.51
N ALA A 344 -9.94 -7.93 3.29
CA ALA A 344 -8.63 -7.35 3.53
C ALA A 344 -7.80 -8.21 4.50
N ARG A 345 -7.51 -9.48 4.15
CA ARG A 345 -6.66 -10.34 4.98
C ARG A 345 -5.25 -9.77 5.00
N PRO A 346 -4.64 -9.60 6.19
CA PRO A 346 -3.31 -9.05 6.30
C PRO A 346 -2.28 -9.94 5.59
N SER A 347 -1.31 -9.33 4.93
CA SER A 347 -0.18 -10.06 4.32
C SER A 347 0.68 -10.73 5.41
N ALA A 348 1.57 -11.65 5.02
CA ALA A 348 2.42 -12.31 6.02
C ALA A 348 3.40 -11.32 6.67
N THR A 349 3.92 -10.36 5.90
CA THR A 349 4.74 -9.25 6.42
C THR A 349 3.97 -8.37 7.38
N GLU A 350 2.74 -7.94 7.03
CA GLU A 350 1.90 -7.14 7.93
C GLU A 350 1.58 -7.88 9.24
N LEU A 351 1.27 -9.17 9.16
CA LEU A 351 1.00 -9.99 10.34
C LEU A 351 2.19 -10.06 11.30
N LEU A 352 3.41 -10.21 10.76
CA LEU A 352 4.63 -10.26 11.56
C LEU A 352 5.02 -8.88 12.11
N ALA A 353 4.87 -7.84 11.30
CA ALA A 353 5.18 -6.46 11.69
C ALA A 353 4.22 -5.93 12.76
N PHE A 354 2.92 -6.15 12.58
CA PHE A 354 1.86 -5.69 13.48
C PHE A 354 1.33 -6.82 14.37
N THR A 355 2.22 -7.69 14.85
CA THR A 355 1.84 -8.66 15.87
C THR A 355 1.35 -7.90 17.12
N PRO A 356 0.22 -8.30 17.73
CA PRO A 356 -0.37 -7.56 18.85
C PRO A 356 0.53 -7.51 20.10
N THR A 357 1.58 -8.32 20.14
CA THR A 357 2.61 -8.31 21.18
C THR A 357 3.67 -7.23 20.97
N LEU A 358 4.05 -6.95 19.72
CA LEU A 358 5.04 -5.94 19.35
C LEU A 358 4.37 -4.59 19.11
N HIS A 359 3.37 -4.56 18.23
CA HIS A 359 2.53 -3.40 17.98
C HIS A 359 1.27 -3.50 18.83
N GLN A 360 1.42 -3.17 20.11
CA GLN A 360 0.34 -3.29 21.08
C GLN A 360 -0.81 -2.35 20.73
N PRO A 361 -2.06 -2.83 20.74
CA PRO A 361 -3.21 -1.94 20.65
C PRO A 361 -3.20 -0.99 21.85
N VAL A 362 -3.37 0.30 21.58
CA VAL A 362 -3.53 1.30 22.64
C VAL A 362 -4.90 1.10 23.26
N PHE A 363 -4.93 0.71 24.53
CA PHE A 363 -6.15 0.59 25.30
C PHE A 363 -6.35 1.84 26.15
N ASP A 364 -7.32 2.66 25.75
CA ASP A 364 -7.78 3.79 26.55
C ASP A 364 -8.87 3.33 27.53
N TYR A 365 -8.57 3.35 28.82
CA TYR A 365 -9.50 2.92 29.88
C TYR A 365 -10.67 3.88 30.08
N SER A 366 -10.56 5.12 29.60
CA SER A 366 -11.63 6.12 29.73
C SER A 366 -12.89 5.77 28.94
N ALA A 367 -12.79 4.86 27.96
CA ALA A 367 -13.92 4.34 27.18
C ALA A 367 -14.33 2.92 27.61
N LEU A 368 -13.67 2.35 28.61
CA LEU A 368 -13.88 0.99 29.08
C LEU A 368 -14.56 0.99 30.45
N SER A 369 -15.15 -0.16 30.80
CA SER A 369 -15.74 -0.44 32.13
C SER A 369 -14.86 -1.33 33.00
N THR A 370 -13.68 -1.72 32.50
CA THR A 370 -12.75 -2.63 33.16
C THR A 370 -11.34 -2.08 33.06
N ALA A 371 -10.62 -2.08 34.17
CA ALA A 371 -9.22 -1.69 34.24
C ALA A 371 -8.43 -2.73 35.04
N PRO A 372 -7.11 -2.80 34.84
CA PRO A 372 -6.24 -3.57 35.72
C PRO A 372 -6.21 -2.95 37.12
N LEU A 373 -5.84 -3.77 38.11
CA LEU A 373 -5.66 -3.35 39.51
C LEU A 373 -4.73 -2.13 39.59
N GLY A 374 -5.11 -1.15 40.41
CA GLY A 374 -4.39 0.11 40.58
C GLY A 374 -4.71 1.22 39.56
N LYS A 375 -5.42 0.89 38.46
CA LYS A 375 -5.84 1.87 37.43
C LYS A 375 -7.36 2.06 37.36
N GLU A 376 -8.07 1.69 38.41
CA GLU A 376 -9.54 1.74 38.46
C GLU A 376 -10.13 3.14 38.32
N HIS A 377 -9.43 4.16 38.81
CA HIS A 377 -9.84 5.55 38.70
C HIS A 377 -9.87 6.07 37.25
N LEU A 378 -9.24 5.37 36.30
CA LEU A 378 -9.23 5.72 34.88
C LEU A 378 -10.44 5.19 34.10
N VAL A 379 -11.26 4.34 34.72
CA VAL A 379 -12.44 3.73 34.08
C VAL A 379 -13.52 4.79 33.86
N SER A 380 -14.33 4.64 32.81
CA SER A 380 -15.55 5.44 32.67
C SER A 380 -16.52 5.17 33.81
N VAL A 381 -16.65 6.12 34.73
CA VAL A 381 -17.61 6.02 35.83
C VAL A 381 -18.78 6.97 35.59
N GLY A 382 -19.99 6.43 35.57
CA GLY A 382 -21.21 7.23 35.48
C GLY A 382 -21.45 8.07 36.75
N ALA A 383 -22.22 9.16 36.62
CA ALA A 383 -22.57 9.99 37.77
C ALA A 383 -23.24 9.16 38.88
N ASN A 384 -22.82 9.37 40.13
CA ASN A 384 -23.32 8.65 41.31
C ASN A 384 -23.10 7.13 41.29
N ALA A 385 -22.05 6.65 40.62
CA ALA A 385 -21.71 5.23 40.66
C ALA A 385 -21.43 4.78 42.11
N LYS A 386 -22.12 3.71 42.52
CA LYS A 386 -21.93 3.04 43.82
C LYS A 386 -21.65 1.57 43.56
N VAL A 387 -20.59 1.06 44.18
CA VAL A 387 -20.28 -0.37 44.17
C VAL A 387 -21.25 -1.07 45.13
N LEU A 388 -22.07 -2.00 44.61
CA LEU A 388 -23.08 -2.72 45.40
C LEU A 388 -22.54 -4.06 45.93
N ASP A 389 -22.24 -4.97 45.01
CA ASP A 389 -21.76 -6.33 45.25
C ASP A 389 -21.04 -6.87 44.00
N ASP A 390 -20.35 -8.00 44.12
CA ASP A 390 -19.58 -8.62 43.02
C ASP A 390 -20.48 -9.32 41.96
N GLY A 391 -21.81 -9.13 42.04
CA GLY A 391 -22.75 -9.73 41.08
C GLY A 391 -22.95 -11.24 41.23
N ASP A 392 -22.88 -11.79 42.45
CA ASP A 392 -23.06 -13.23 42.70
C ASP A 392 -24.41 -13.74 42.14
N PRO A 393 -24.44 -14.70 41.19
CA PRO A 393 -25.67 -15.19 40.58
C PRO A 393 -26.61 -15.87 41.59
N THR A 394 -26.11 -16.28 42.75
CA THR A 394 -26.90 -16.97 43.78
C THR A 394 -27.68 -16.05 44.71
N ARG A 395 -27.50 -14.72 44.62
CA ARG A 395 -28.13 -13.72 45.51
C ARG A 395 -29.66 -13.73 45.54
N PHE A 396 -30.30 -14.29 44.51
CA PHE A 396 -31.76 -14.39 44.42
C PHE A 396 -32.32 -15.68 45.05
N ILE A 397 -31.47 -16.61 45.51
CA ILE A 397 -31.89 -17.89 46.09
C ILE A 397 -32.07 -17.72 47.60
N THR A 398 -33.32 -17.62 48.06
CA THR A 398 -33.69 -17.29 49.45
C THR A 398 -33.29 -18.34 50.50
N LYS A 399 -33.09 -19.60 50.11
CA LYS A 399 -32.82 -20.73 51.04
C LYS A 399 -31.43 -20.71 51.69
N HIS A 400 -30.50 -19.88 51.22
CA HIS A 400 -29.12 -19.83 51.71
C HIS A 400 -28.67 -18.44 52.18
N ARG A 401 -29.60 -17.57 52.57
CA ARG A 401 -29.35 -16.14 52.86
C ARG A 401 -28.24 -15.88 53.89
N GLU A 402 -28.15 -16.68 54.96
CA GLU A 402 -27.10 -16.52 55.98
C GLU A 402 -25.72 -16.98 55.48
N VAL A 403 -25.68 -18.10 54.75
CA VAL A 403 -24.45 -18.60 54.11
C VAL A 403 -23.98 -17.61 53.03
N GLN A 404 -24.92 -16.97 52.33
CA GLN A 404 -24.68 -15.92 51.34
C GLN A 404 -24.08 -14.67 52.00
N GLN A 405 -24.68 -14.17 53.08
CA GLN A 405 -24.14 -13.00 53.79
C GLN A 405 -22.73 -13.26 54.33
N ARG A 406 -22.46 -14.47 54.85
CA ARG A 406 -21.10 -14.86 55.27
C ARG A 406 -20.13 -14.90 54.10
N ARG A 407 -20.51 -15.50 52.97
CA ARG A 407 -19.69 -15.54 51.75
C ARG A 407 -19.42 -14.15 51.18
N GLN A 408 -20.44 -13.30 51.10
CA GLN A 408 -20.31 -11.91 50.64
C GLN A 408 -19.45 -11.07 51.58
N ALA A 409 -19.57 -11.23 52.90
CA ALA A 409 -18.70 -10.58 53.86
C ALA A 409 -17.25 -11.03 53.68
N THR A 410 -16.99 -12.34 53.55
CA THR A 410 -15.63 -12.85 53.29
C THR A 410 -15.06 -12.41 51.95
N ALA A 411 -15.88 -12.34 50.90
CA ALA A 411 -15.47 -11.87 49.57
C ALA A 411 -15.15 -10.38 49.60
N ARG A 412 -16.01 -9.54 50.20
CA ARG A 412 -15.77 -8.12 50.42
C ARG A 412 -14.51 -7.86 51.25
N GLU A 413 -14.29 -8.62 52.31
CA GLU A 413 -13.06 -8.52 53.11
C GLU A 413 -11.82 -8.91 52.31
N TYR A 414 -11.88 -9.98 51.53
CA TYR A 414 -10.77 -10.44 50.68
C TYR A 414 -10.42 -9.37 49.63
N VAL A 415 -11.46 -8.88 48.96
CA VAL A 415 -11.40 -7.84 47.93
C VAL A 415 -10.87 -6.54 48.53
N GLN A 416 -11.36 -6.07 49.68
CA GLN A 416 -10.84 -4.87 50.36
C GLN A 416 -9.40 -5.04 50.83
N LYS A 417 -9.01 -6.20 51.36
CA LYS A 417 -7.62 -6.48 51.80
C LYS A 417 -6.64 -6.48 50.63
N HIS A 418 -7.01 -7.10 49.51
CA HIS A 418 -6.18 -7.16 48.31
C HIS A 418 -6.18 -5.83 47.53
N TRP A 419 -7.32 -5.13 47.43
CA TRP A 419 -7.38 -3.80 46.81
C TRP A 419 -6.61 -2.74 47.60
N ALA A 420 -6.78 -2.68 48.92
CA ALA A 420 -6.13 -1.66 49.75
C ALA A 420 -4.63 -1.94 49.97
N GLY A 421 -4.21 -3.20 49.95
CA GLY A 421 -2.80 -3.60 50.12
C GLY A 421 -1.92 -3.27 48.92
N GLU A 422 -2.47 -3.28 47.71
CA GLU A 422 -1.73 -2.95 46.48
C GLU A 422 -1.73 -1.45 46.17
N ALA A 423 -2.81 -0.72 46.47
CA ALA A 423 -2.84 0.75 46.38
C ALA A 423 -1.74 1.40 47.23
N LYS A 424 -1.53 0.92 48.47
CA LYS A 424 -0.44 1.39 49.35
C LYS A 424 0.97 1.00 48.89
N ARG A 425 1.12 -0.07 48.09
CA ARG A 425 2.42 -0.47 47.51
C ARG A 425 2.75 0.32 46.24
N ALA A 426 1.74 0.73 45.48
CA ALA A 426 1.91 1.56 44.29
C ALA A 426 2.21 3.03 44.61
N GLU A 427 1.85 3.53 45.80
CA GLU A 427 2.18 4.89 46.28
C GLU A 427 3.55 4.97 46.97
N GLY A 428 4.23 3.83 47.22
CA GLY A 428 5.49 3.73 47.95
C GLY A 428 6.74 3.46 47.10
N VAL A 429 6.62 3.54 45.77
CA VAL A 429 7.70 3.51 44.77
C VAL A 429 7.46 4.67 43.82
#